data_AF-Q01E24-F1
#
_entry.id   AF-Q01E24-F1
#
_cell.length_a   1.000
_cell.length_b   1.000
_cell.length_c   1.000
_cell.angle_alpha   90.00
_cell.angle_beta   90.00
_cell.angle_gamma   90.00
#
_symmetry.space_group_name_H-M   'P 1'
#
loop_
_entity.id
_entity.type
_entity.pdbx_description
1 polymer ?
#
loop_
_entity_poly.entity_id
_entity_poly.type
_entity_poly.pdbx_seq_one_letter_code
_entity_poly.pdbx_strand_id
1 'polypeptide(L)'
;MRAARGLVVLTSPRVRRLNIARTSPYIASDVVTVHPDETLDVLGRSKLKAVQSRVGYRSGVDALALAWRAHASSTTKTDEYERLRIADLGAGSSGAVGLAYALAREASVVALFELQSSSVERLRRTIEANRRAIEKVGLDVEVIEADCGDLGEAEGFRGAFDVVLTNPPYFDESKGTLAGRSEERRIGRFESTASLEDFCTFAKTMLKEDGGEFHVVYPFFQRERLERAMVDVFCNVRVAACYDYPGADRASLVFGSAKTGDKCGKIELEPFALHHRPRESDGNRAYVDDFERFLAKVAESDV
;
A
#
# COMPACT_ATOMS: atom_id res chain seq x y z
N MET A 1 -33.22 -48.54 -27.83
CA MET A 1 -33.32 -47.56 -26.72
C MET A 1 -32.06 -47.73 -25.87
N ARG A 2 -31.21 -46.76 -25.54
CA ARG A 2 -31.10 -45.32 -25.80
C ARG A 2 -29.59 -45.04 -25.67
N ALA A 3 -29.04 -44.26 -26.61
CA ALA A 3 -27.72 -43.65 -26.48
C ALA A 3 -27.81 -42.46 -25.51
N ALA A 4 -26.87 -42.35 -24.56
CA ALA A 4 -26.67 -41.15 -23.77
C ALA A 4 -25.44 -40.42 -24.32
N ARG A 5 -25.71 -39.31 -25.03
CA ARG A 5 -24.70 -38.36 -25.50
C ARG A 5 -24.05 -37.68 -24.30
N GLY A 6 -22.72 -37.70 -24.24
CA GLY A 6 -21.94 -36.87 -23.34
C GLY A 6 -22.09 -35.40 -23.73
N LEU A 7 -22.61 -34.60 -22.80
CA LEU A 7 -22.56 -33.14 -22.88
C LEU A 7 -21.24 -32.71 -22.25
N VAL A 8 -20.25 -32.36 -23.07
CA VAL A 8 -19.04 -31.68 -22.62
C VAL A 8 -19.42 -30.23 -22.36
N VAL A 9 -19.65 -29.89 -21.09
CA VAL A 9 -19.74 -28.49 -20.66
C VAL A 9 -18.32 -28.02 -20.41
N LEU A 10 -17.74 -27.30 -21.37
CA LEU A 10 -16.52 -26.52 -21.18
C LEU A 10 -16.85 -25.39 -20.20
N THR A 11 -16.59 -25.62 -18.91
CA THR A 11 -16.60 -24.55 -17.91
C THR A 11 -15.24 -23.87 -17.92
N SER A 12 -15.25 -22.58 -18.24
CA SER A 12 -14.12 -21.64 -18.15
C SER A 12 -13.36 -21.78 -16.82
N PRO A 13 -12.02 -21.60 -16.79
CA PRO A 13 -11.25 -21.71 -15.56
C PRO A 13 -11.67 -20.63 -14.56
N ARG A 14 -12.43 -21.12 -13.58
CA ARG A 14 -12.90 -20.50 -12.35
C ARG A 14 -11.91 -19.50 -11.72
N VAL A 15 -12.42 -18.28 -11.51
CA VAL A 15 -12.07 -17.39 -10.39
C VAL A 15 -11.94 -18.23 -9.12
N ARG A 16 -10.72 -18.45 -8.62
CA ARG A 16 -10.53 -18.94 -7.25
C ARG A 16 -10.94 -17.81 -6.32
N ARG A 17 -12.17 -17.87 -5.79
CA ARG A 17 -12.52 -17.13 -4.57
C ARG A 17 -11.48 -17.52 -3.52
N LEU A 18 -10.80 -16.54 -2.91
CA LEU A 18 -10.13 -16.81 -1.65
C LEU A 18 -11.24 -17.20 -0.68
N ASN A 19 -11.25 -18.48 -0.29
CA ASN A 19 -12.07 -18.91 0.84
C ASN A 19 -11.34 -18.46 2.11
N ILE A 20 -11.43 -17.17 2.41
CA ILE A 20 -11.10 -16.63 3.73
C ILE A 20 -12.45 -16.36 4.39
N ALA A 21 -12.62 -16.89 5.60
CA ALA A 21 -13.89 -16.84 6.32
C ALA A 21 -14.38 -15.39 6.43
N ARG A 22 -15.60 -15.13 5.93
CA ARG A 22 -16.29 -13.85 6.14
C ARG A 22 -16.39 -13.60 7.64
N THR A 23 -15.55 -12.72 8.18
CA THR A 23 -15.64 -12.30 9.57
C THR A 23 -16.79 -11.32 9.72
N SER A 24 -17.87 -11.82 10.33
CA SER A 24 -18.97 -11.15 11.03
C SER A 24 -19.78 -10.05 10.30
N PRO A 25 -21.12 -10.05 10.38
CA PRO A 25 -21.94 -8.93 9.90
C PRO A 25 -21.71 -7.71 10.80
N TYR A 26 -20.87 -6.76 10.35
CA TYR A 26 -20.69 -5.47 11.01
C TYR A 26 -22.02 -4.70 11.00
N ILE A 27 -22.55 -4.34 12.17
CA ILE A 27 -23.71 -3.46 12.29
C ILE A 27 -23.25 -2.05 11.92
N ALA A 28 -23.85 -1.50 10.86
CA ALA A 28 -23.50 -0.19 10.33
C ALA A 28 -23.88 0.95 11.29
N SER A 29 -22.90 1.78 11.67
CA SER A 29 -23.16 3.09 12.27
C SER A 29 -22.39 4.15 11.49
N ASP A 30 -23.06 5.22 11.04
CA ASP A 30 -22.42 6.38 10.40
C ASP A 30 -21.46 7.16 11.34
N VAL A 31 -21.31 6.72 12.59
CA VAL A 31 -20.47 7.33 13.61
C VAL A 31 -19.25 6.47 13.83
N VAL A 32 -18.08 6.98 13.43
CA VAL A 32 -16.79 6.34 13.70
C VAL A 32 -16.37 6.67 15.14
N THR A 33 -16.08 5.64 15.93
CA THR A 33 -15.55 5.81 17.28
C THR A 33 -14.09 6.27 17.24
N VAL A 34 -13.79 7.38 17.92
CA VAL A 34 -12.44 7.93 18.07
C VAL A 34 -12.15 8.06 19.57
N HIS A 35 -11.08 7.44 20.05
CA HIS A 35 -10.71 7.48 21.47
C HIS A 35 -9.99 8.79 21.85
N PRO A 36 -9.91 9.15 23.16
CA PRO A 36 -9.30 10.40 23.62
C PRO A 36 -7.82 10.57 23.22
N ASP A 37 -7.11 9.50 22.93
CA ASP A 37 -5.72 9.48 22.49
C ASP A 37 -5.57 9.37 20.95
N GLU A 38 -6.67 9.52 20.20
CA GLU A 38 -6.71 9.37 18.74
C GLU A 38 -7.35 10.56 18.01
N THR A 39 -7.01 10.73 16.74
CA THR A 39 -7.61 11.72 15.84
C THR A 39 -8.24 11.03 14.65
N LEU A 40 -9.34 11.59 14.15
CA LEU A 40 -9.82 11.32 12.79
C LEU A 40 -9.24 12.37 11.86
N ASP A 41 -8.19 12.00 11.13
CA ASP A 41 -7.50 12.90 10.22
C ASP A 41 -8.04 12.74 8.80
N VAL A 42 -8.00 13.81 8.01
CA VAL A 42 -8.17 13.74 6.56
C VAL A 42 -6.79 13.79 5.91
N LEU A 43 -6.48 12.79 5.08
CA LEU A 43 -5.17 12.63 4.48
C LEU A 43 -5.02 13.51 3.23
N GLY A 44 -4.44 14.70 3.41
CA GLY A 44 -4.23 15.63 2.30
C GLY A 44 -5.54 16.02 1.61
N ARG A 45 -5.52 16.07 0.28
CA ARG A 45 -6.69 16.42 -0.54
C ARG A 45 -7.47 15.21 -1.06
N SER A 46 -7.10 13.98 -0.68
CA SER A 46 -7.79 12.76 -1.13
C SER A 46 -9.14 12.52 -0.45
N LYS A 47 -9.47 13.31 0.59
CA LYS A 47 -10.62 13.10 1.49
C LYS A 47 -10.61 11.78 2.28
N LEU A 48 -9.61 10.91 2.08
CA LEU A 48 -9.45 9.70 2.88
C LEU A 48 -9.34 10.06 4.35
N LYS A 49 -10.19 9.44 5.17
CA LYS A 49 -10.17 9.60 6.61
C LYS A 49 -9.29 8.53 7.23
N ALA A 50 -8.55 8.84 8.29
CA ALA A 50 -7.75 7.87 9.02
C ALA A 50 -7.87 8.10 10.53
N VAL A 51 -8.17 7.05 11.26
CA VAL A 51 -8.08 7.02 12.72
C VAL A 51 -6.61 6.78 13.09
N GLN A 52 -5.99 7.76 13.74
CA GLN A 52 -4.57 7.71 14.07
C GLN A 52 -4.33 8.04 15.53
N SER A 53 -3.39 7.33 16.14
CA SER A 53 -2.90 7.66 17.49
C SER A 53 -2.27 9.06 17.49
N ARG A 54 -2.51 9.83 18.55
CA ARG A 54 -1.85 11.13 18.82
C ARG A 54 -0.36 10.94 19.12
N VAL A 55 0.00 9.79 19.67
CA VAL A 55 1.35 9.47 20.14
C VAL A 55 1.97 8.31 19.39
N GLY A 56 1.30 7.72 18.40
CA GLY A 56 1.80 6.62 17.57
C GLY A 56 2.48 7.09 16.29
N TYR A 57 2.82 6.15 15.41
CA TYR A 57 3.11 6.46 14.02
C TYR A 57 1.87 7.05 13.34
N ARG A 58 2.09 7.97 12.39
CA ARG A 58 1.03 8.67 11.66
C ARG A 58 1.42 8.70 10.20
N SER A 59 0.49 8.35 9.33
CA SER A 59 0.70 8.35 7.89
C SER A 59 0.85 9.77 7.38
N GLY A 60 1.97 10.02 6.70
CA GLY A 60 2.28 11.29 6.05
C GLY A 60 1.94 11.28 4.56
N VAL A 61 2.41 12.33 3.87
CA VAL A 61 2.29 12.46 2.41
C VAL A 61 2.97 11.31 1.66
N ASP A 62 4.04 10.74 2.22
CA ASP A 62 4.83 9.67 1.60
C ASP A 62 3.96 8.47 1.19
N ALA A 63 2.98 8.10 2.02
CA ALA A 63 2.05 7.01 1.73
C ALA A 63 1.16 7.31 0.51
N LEU A 64 0.61 8.54 0.45
CA LEU A 64 -0.20 8.96 -0.70
C LEU A 64 0.66 9.13 -1.96
N ALA A 65 1.91 9.58 -1.81
CA ALA A 65 2.86 9.69 -2.89
C ALA A 65 3.24 8.31 -3.45
N LEU A 66 3.37 7.28 -2.60
CA LEU A 66 3.58 5.90 -3.04
C LEU A 66 2.40 5.41 -3.86
N ALA A 67 1.17 5.57 -3.36
CA ALA A 67 -0.02 5.20 -4.11
C ALA A 67 -0.11 5.93 -5.46
N TRP A 68 0.21 7.23 -5.50
CA TRP A 68 0.26 8.01 -6.73
C TRP A 68 1.29 7.48 -7.72
N ARG A 69 2.53 7.25 -7.27
CA ARG A 69 3.61 6.78 -8.14
C ARG A 69 3.38 5.37 -8.64
N ALA A 70 2.85 4.49 -7.80
CA ALA A 70 2.41 3.17 -8.23
C ALA A 70 1.31 3.32 -9.30
N HIS A 71 0.31 4.18 -9.08
CA HIS A 71 -0.79 4.39 -10.03
C HIS A 71 -0.28 4.92 -11.38
N ALA A 72 0.63 5.90 -11.36
CA ALA A 72 1.16 6.55 -12.56
C ALA A 72 2.09 5.65 -13.37
N SER A 73 2.78 4.70 -12.73
CA SER A 73 3.76 3.81 -13.37
C SER A 73 3.24 2.40 -13.65
N SER A 74 2.06 2.04 -13.13
CA SER A 74 1.52 0.71 -13.27
C SER A 74 1.19 0.37 -14.72
N THR A 75 1.62 -0.83 -15.12
CA THR A 75 1.40 -1.42 -16.44
C THR A 75 0.38 -2.56 -16.40
N THR A 76 -0.04 -2.97 -15.19
CA THR A 76 -1.08 -3.98 -15.00
C THR A 76 -2.38 -3.46 -15.60
N LYS A 77 -2.87 -4.19 -16.60
CA LYS A 77 -4.16 -3.91 -17.24
C LYS A 77 -5.27 -4.48 -16.38
N THR A 78 -6.31 -3.69 -16.18
CA THR A 78 -7.65 -4.20 -15.88
C THR A 78 -8.29 -4.52 -17.22
N ASP A 79 -8.61 -5.78 -17.49
CA ASP A 79 -9.63 -6.06 -18.48
C ASP A 79 -11.01 -5.85 -17.84
N GLU A 80 -12.05 -5.75 -18.67
CA GLU A 80 -13.41 -5.44 -18.22
C GLU A 80 -14.01 -6.55 -17.32
N TYR A 81 -13.33 -7.70 -17.20
CA TYR A 81 -13.78 -8.89 -16.50
C TYR A 81 -12.91 -9.26 -15.27
N GLU A 82 -11.65 -8.83 -15.18
CA GLU A 82 -10.79 -8.99 -14.00
C GLU A 82 -10.34 -7.64 -13.43
N ARG A 83 -10.91 -7.29 -12.29
CA ARG A 83 -10.48 -6.13 -11.49
C ARG A 83 -9.27 -6.51 -10.62
N LEU A 84 -8.35 -5.56 -10.46
CA LEU A 84 -7.09 -5.75 -9.72
C LEU A 84 -7.28 -6.22 -8.28
N ARG A 85 -6.35 -7.05 -7.82
CA ARG A 85 -6.20 -7.45 -6.42
C ARG A 85 -4.90 -6.87 -5.86
N ILE A 86 -5.02 -6.11 -4.79
CA ILE A 86 -3.93 -5.32 -4.20
C ILE A 86 -3.61 -5.83 -2.80
N ALA A 87 -2.34 -5.87 -2.42
CA ALA A 87 -1.92 -5.97 -1.03
C ALA A 87 -1.14 -4.71 -0.60
N ASP A 88 -1.36 -4.27 0.63
CA ASP A 88 -0.60 -3.20 1.30
C ASP A 88 0.09 -3.80 2.53
N LEU A 89 1.42 -3.93 2.49
CA LEU A 89 2.21 -4.51 3.56
C LEU A 89 2.67 -3.43 4.53
N GLY A 90 2.40 -3.62 5.82
CA GLY A 90 2.62 -2.60 6.84
C GLY A 90 1.63 -1.44 6.70
N ALA A 91 0.35 -1.77 6.50
CA ALA A 91 -0.72 -0.81 6.23
C ALA A 91 -0.90 0.24 7.35
N GLY A 92 -0.39 -0.03 8.55
CA GLY A 92 -0.53 0.81 9.72
C GLY A 92 -2.01 0.98 10.10
N SER A 93 -2.30 1.99 10.92
CA SER A 93 -3.68 2.30 11.30
C SER A 93 -4.50 3.00 10.21
N SER A 94 -3.86 3.42 9.12
CA SER A 94 -4.49 4.26 8.09
C SER A 94 -4.88 3.49 6.83
N GLY A 95 -4.15 2.42 6.47
CA GLY A 95 -4.29 1.76 5.16
C GLY A 95 -4.10 2.73 3.99
N ALA A 96 -3.38 3.84 4.21
CA ALA A 96 -3.39 4.99 3.30
C ALA A 96 -2.89 4.65 1.90
N VAL A 97 -1.88 3.78 1.79
CA VAL A 97 -1.29 3.38 0.50
C VAL A 97 -2.30 2.52 -0.27
N GLY A 98 -2.74 1.42 0.35
CA GLY A 98 -3.66 0.46 -0.25
C GLY A 98 -5.01 1.07 -0.61
N LEU A 99 -5.64 1.80 0.31
CA LEU A 99 -6.94 2.43 0.08
C LEU A 99 -6.87 3.51 -1.01
N ALA A 100 -5.85 4.39 -0.99
CA ALA A 100 -5.71 5.42 -2.03
C ALA A 100 -5.48 4.79 -3.40
N TYR A 101 -4.62 3.78 -3.50
CA TYR A 101 -4.36 3.10 -4.76
C TYR A 101 -5.60 2.35 -5.27
N ALA A 102 -6.29 1.61 -4.39
CA ALA A 102 -7.46 0.82 -4.75
C ALA A 102 -8.63 1.68 -5.23
N LEU A 103 -8.92 2.79 -4.54
CA LEU A 103 -9.98 3.73 -4.95
C LEU A 103 -9.65 4.40 -6.29
N ALA A 104 -8.39 4.82 -6.50
CA ALA A 104 -7.98 5.43 -7.76
C ALA A 104 -7.96 4.46 -8.95
N ARG A 105 -7.82 3.14 -8.70
CA ARG A 105 -7.80 2.10 -9.74
C ARG A 105 -9.12 1.36 -9.90
N GLU A 106 -10.13 1.63 -9.07
CA GLU A 106 -11.39 0.87 -9.02
C GLU A 106 -11.13 -0.65 -8.91
N ALA A 107 -10.23 -1.02 -8.00
CA ALA A 107 -9.82 -2.40 -7.78
C ALA A 107 -10.97 -3.27 -7.22
N SER A 108 -10.86 -4.60 -7.33
CA SER A 108 -11.84 -5.50 -6.72
C SER A 108 -11.56 -5.72 -5.25
N VAL A 109 -10.29 -5.91 -4.90
CA VAL A 109 -9.87 -6.30 -3.56
C VAL A 109 -8.65 -5.49 -3.16
N VAL A 110 -8.65 -5.04 -1.91
CA VAL A 110 -7.45 -4.59 -1.22
C VAL A 110 -7.31 -5.34 0.10
N ALA A 111 -6.18 -6.02 0.27
CA ALA A 111 -5.80 -6.68 1.51
C ALA A 111 -4.76 -5.84 2.24
N LEU A 112 -5.07 -5.44 3.46
CA LEU A 112 -4.26 -4.56 4.29
C LEU A 112 -3.61 -5.40 5.40
N PHE A 113 -2.29 -5.61 5.30
CA PHE A 113 -1.51 -6.42 6.23
C PHE A 113 -0.89 -5.52 7.29
N GLU A 114 -1.14 -5.81 8.57
CA GLU A 114 -0.60 -5.04 9.69
C GLU A 114 -0.34 -5.94 10.90
N LEU A 115 0.87 -5.89 11.46
CA LEU A 115 1.28 -6.75 12.57
C LEU A 115 0.64 -6.32 13.90
N GLN A 116 0.52 -5.02 14.16
CA GLN A 116 0.14 -4.55 15.47
C GLN A 116 -1.38 -4.58 15.67
N SER A 117 -1.86 -5.40 16.60
CA SER A 117 -3.31 -5.53 16.86
C SER A 117 -3.99 -4.18 17.21
N SER A 118 -3.29 -3.25 17.88
CA SER A 118 -3.82 -1.90 18.16
C SER A 118 -3.93 -1.04 16.90
N SER A 119 -3.01 -1.16 15.96
CA SER A 119 -3.09 -0.51 14.65
C SER A 119 -4.16 -1.15 13.78
N VAL A 120 -4.32 -2.48 13.81
CA VAL A 120 -5.41 -3.22 13.16
C VAL A 120 -6.79 -2.75 13.65
N GLU A 121 -6.96 -2.54 14.95
CA GLU A 121 -8.21 -2.07 15.53
C GLU A 121 -8.57 -0.65 15.04
N ARG A 122 -7.59 0.26 15.01
CA ARG A 122 -7.75 1.59 14.40
C ARG A 122 -7.98 1.51 12.90
N LEU A 123 -7.30 0.61 12.19
CA LEU A 123 -7.44 0.41 10.75
C LEU A 123 -8.87 0.00 10.38
N ARG A 124 -9.48 -0.90 11.16
CA ARG A 124 -10.89 -1.26 10.97
C ARG A 124 -11.82 -0.05 11.11
N ARG A 125 -11.55 0.84 12.07
CA ARG A 125 -12.30 2.10 12.24
C ARG A 125 -11.99 3.12 11.13
N THR A 126 -10.78 3.12 10.59
CA THR A 126 -10.43 3.86 9.37
C THR A 126 -11.23 3.38 8.16
N ILE A 127 -11.36 2.07 7.96
CA ILE A 127 -12.17 1.49 6.87
C ILE A 127 -13.63 1.92 7.03
N GLU A 128 -14.16 1.86 8.25
CA GLU A 128 -15.52 2.34 8.55
C GLU A 128 -15.72 3.82 8.17
N ALA A 129 -14.73 4.66 8.48
CA ALA A 129 -14.77 6.09 8.15
C ALA A 129 -14.85 6.39 6.63
N ASN A 130 -14.44 5.42 5.81
CA ASN A 130 -14.42 5.52 4.35
C ASN A 130 -15.42 4.55 3.68
N ARG A 131 -16.34 3.92 4.44
CA ARG A 131 -17.27 2.90 3.93
C ARG A 131 -18.02 3.34 2.68
N ARG A 132 -18.55 4.58 2.67
CA ARG A 132 -19.31 5.10 1.52
C ARG A 132 -18.49 5.08 0.24
N ALA A 133 -17.22 5.52 0.31
CA ALA A 133 -16.32 5.53 -0.82
C ALA A 133 -15.95 4.12 -1.30
N ILE A 134 -15.74 3.20 -0.35
CA ILE A 134 -15.43 1.79 -0.61
C ILE A 134 -16.62 1.08 -1.29
N GLU A 135 -17.83 1.25 -0.76
CA GLU A 135 -19.06 0.64 -1.29
C GLU A 135 -19.42 1.19 -2.68
N LYS A 136 -19.23 2.49 -2.91
CA LYS A 136 -19.51 3.13 -4.20
C LYS A 136 -18.77 2.48 -5.36
N VAL A 137 -17.51 2.09 -5.16
CA VAL A 137 -16.69 1.42 -6.18
C VAL A 137 -16.78 -0.11 -6.12
N GLY A 138 -17.50 -0.65 -5.13
CA GLY A 138 -17.61 -2.09 -4.90
C GLY A 138 -16.26 -2.74 -4.57
N LEU A 139 -15.43 -2.06 -3.79
CA LEU A 139 -14.13 -2.55 -3.33
C LEU A 139 -14.32 -3.44 -2.10
N ASP A 140 -13.80 -4.66 -2.15
CA ASP A 140 -13.70 -5.54 -0.99
C ASP A 140 -12.41 -5.20 -0.22
N VAL A 141 -12.54 -4.91 1.08
CA VAL A 141 -11.40 -4.54 1.94
C VAL A 141 -11.20 -5.62 3.00
N GLU A 142 -10.03 -6.24 2.99
CA GLU A 142 -9.63 -7.26 3.95
C GLU A 142 -8.55 -6.70 4.88
N VAL A 143 -8.67 -6.95 6.18
CA VAL A 143 -7.61 -6.62 7.17
C VAL A 143 -7.03 -7.91 7.69
N ILE A 144 -5.72 -8.08 7.51
CA ILE A 144 -4.99 -9.28 7.88
C ILE A 144 -3.94 -8.88 8.92
N GLU A 145 -4.03 -9.50 10.09
CA GLU A 145 -3.01 -9.36 11.13
C GLU A 145 -1.89 -10.36 10.82
N ALA A 146 -0.71 -9.87 10.45
CA ALA A 146 0.38 -10.70 9.95
C ALA A 146 1.76 -10.08 10.18
N ASP A 147 2.76 -10.93 10.45
CA ASP A 147 4.17 -10.53 10.48
C ASP A 147 4.81 -10.71 9.10
N CYS A 148 5.23 -9.60 8.48
CA CYS A 148 5.96 -9.66 7.21
C CYS A 148 7.35 -10.32 7.34
N GLY A 149 7.83 -10.56 8.56
CA GLY A 149 9.02 -11.36 8.86
C GLY A 149 8.78 -12.88 8.84
N ASP A 150 7.52 -13.34 8.90
CA ASP A 150 7.16 -14.75 8.79
C ASP A 150 6.68 -15.09 7.38
N LEU A 151 7.58 -15.61 6.54
CA LEU A 151 7.26 -16.03 5.18
C LEU A 151 6.18 -17.12 5.10
N GLY A 152 5.96 -17.89 6.18
CA GLY A 152 4.87 -18.86 6.25
C GLY A 152 3.50 -18.22 6.12
N GLU A 153 3.34 -16.98 6.59
CA GLU A 153 2.10 -16.20 6.45
C GLU A 153 1.84 -15.78 5.00
N ALA A 154 2.89 -15.50 4.21
CA ALA A 154 2.76 -15.17 2.79
C ALA A 154 2.30 -16.35 1.92
N GLU A 155 2.61 -17.60 2.31
CA GLU A 155 2.31 -18.80 1.52
C GLU A 155 0.81 -18.98 1.26
N GLY A 156 -0.04 -18.61 2.21
CA GLY A 156 -1.50 -18.63 2.05
C GLY A 156 -2.00 -17.72 0.92
N PHE A 157 -1.17 -16.77 0.50
CA PHE A 157 -1.46 -15.74 -0.48
C PHE A 157 -0.58 -15.84 -1.73
N ARG A 158 0.13 -16.96 -1.91
CA ARG A 158 1.04 -17.14 -3.03
C ARG A 158 0.38 -16.87 -4.38
N GLY A 159 0.98 -15.98 -5.16
CA GLY A 159 0.49 -15.64 -6.51
C GLY A 159 -0.90 -15.00 -6.55
N ALA A 160 -1.41 -14.49 -5.42
CA ALA A 160 -2.78 -14.03 -5.29
C ALA A 160 -2.96 -12.58 -5.73
N PHE A 161 -1.91 -11.77 -5.76
CA PHE A 161 -2.01 -10.32 -5.95
C PHE A 161 -1.39 -9.84 -7.26
N ASP A 162 -2.03 -8.86 -7.87
CA ASP A 162 -1.53 -8.16 -9.05
C ASP A 162 -0.53 -7.08 -8.68
N VAL A 163 -0.77 -6.42 -7.54
CA VAL A 163 0.03 -5.31 -7.04
C VAL A 163 0.27 -5.50 -5.55
N VAL A 164 1.51 -5.37 -5.12
CA VAL A 164 1.88 -5.30 -3.70
C VAL A 164 2.57 -3.96 -3.45
N LEU A 165 2.10 -3.23 -2.45
CA LEU A 165 2.57 -1.91 -2.08
C LEU A 165 3.14 -1.99 -0.66
N THR A 166 4.18 -1.22 -0.36
CA THR A 166 4.64 -1.08 1.02
C THR A 166 5.32 0.25 1.28
N ASN A 167 4.96 0.87 2.41
CA ASN A 167 5.71 1.96 3.00
C ASN A 167 6.30 1.46 4.33
N PRO A 168 7.41 0.69 4.29
CA PRO A 168 7.90 -0.05 5.43
C PRO A 168 8.49 0.90 6.49
N PRO A 169 8.56 0.48 7.76
CA PRO A 169 9.22 1.26 8.81
C PRO A 169 10.67 1.58 8.42
N TYR A 170 11.11 2.80 8.77
CA TYR A 170 12.29 3.43 8.16
C TYR A 170 13.63 3.21 8.89
N PHE A 171 13.68 2.68 10.11
CA PHE A 171 14.89 2.71 10.94
C PHE A 171 15.32 1.31 11.36
N ASP A 172 16.59 0.99 11.14
CA ASP A 172 17.20 -0.21 11.71
C ASP A 172 17.37 -0.01 13.24
N GLU A 173 16.83 -0.92 14.06
CA GLU A 173 16.94 -0.87 15.54
C GLU A 173 18.40 -0.81 16.01
N SER A 174 19.34 -1.35 15.22
CA SER A 174 20.76 -1.41 15.57
C SER A 174 21.50 -0.07 15.49
N LYS A 175 20.90 0.99 14.93
CA LYS A 175 21.61 2.26 14.64
C LYS A 175 21.14 3.51 15.41
N GLY A 176 20.24 3.37 16.38
CA GLY A 176 20.00 4.49 17.31
C GLY A 176 18.80 4.32 18.24
N THR A 177 19.06 4.49 19.54
CA THR A 177 18.00 4.61 20.55
C THR A 177 17.39 6.01 20.50
N LEU A 178 16.18 6.13 19.95
CA LEU A 178 15.33 7.30 20.23
C LEU A 178 14.71 7.11 21.62
N ALA A 179 15.48 7.43 22.67
CA ALA A 179 14.99 7.43 24.03
C ALA A 179 13.72 8.30 24.16
N GLY A 180 12.65 7.75 24.76
CA GLY A 180 11.47 8.51 25.20
C GLY A 180 10.22 8.50 24.30
N ARG A 181 10.04 7.51 23.40
CA ARG A 181 8.81 7.38 22.58
C ARG A 181 8.06 6.08 22.90
N SER A 182 6.74 6.08 22.74
CA SER A 182 5.87 4.90 22.93
C SER A 182 6.29 3.74 22.03
N GLU A 183 6.10 2.51 22.50
CA GLU A 183 6.44 1.27 21.79
C GLU A 183 5.80 1.22 20.38
N GLU A 184 4.57 1.71 20.23
CA GLU A 184 3.90 1.83 18.92
C GLU A 184 4.66 2.73 17.94
N ARG A 185 5.24 3.85 18.40
CA ARG A 185 6.07 4.73 17.56
C ARG A 185 7.40 4.09 17.21
N ARG A 186 7.90 3.22 18.08
CA ARG A 186 9.15 2.49 17.88
C ARG A 186 8.92 1.47 16.78
N ILE A 187 8.00 0.52 16.95
CA ILE A 187 7.71 -0.52 15.94
C ILE A 187 7.28 0.08 14.59
N GLY A 188 6.44 1.11 14.56
CA GLY A 188 6.02 1.75 13.29
C GLY A 188 7.12 2.56 12.59
N ARG A 189 8.29 2.75 13.23
CA ARG A 189 9.45 3.43 12.64
C ARG A 189 10.66 2.53 12.56
N PHE A 190 10.74 1.46 13.32
CA PHE A 190 11.88 0.59 13.40
C PHE A 190 11.57 -0.79 12.81
N GLU A 191 12.53 -1.37 12.10
CA GLU A 191 12.49 -2.76 11.66
C GLU A 191 12.63 -3.68 12.89
N SER A 192 11.51 -3.93 13.54
CA SER A 192 11.46 -4.69 14.79
C SER A 192 11.38 -6.19 14.54
N THR A 193 10.54 -6.62 13.61
CA THR A 193 10.27 -8.04 13.32
C THR A 193 10.56 -8.45 11.88
N ALA A 194 10.65 -7.47 10.97
CA ALA A 194 10.87 -7.70 9.54
C ALA A 194 11.89 -6.70 8.99
N SER A 195 12.85 -7.20 8.22
CA SER A 195 13.79 -6.41 7.44
C SER A 195 13.19 -5.98 6.10
N LEU A 196 13.86 -5.05 5.41
CA LEU A 196 13.44 -4.63 4.06
C LEU A 196 13.48 -5.80 3.05
N GLU A 197 14.43 -6.71 3.21
CA GLU A 197 14.56 -7.96 2.46
C GLU A 197 13.37 -8.90 2.72
N ASP A 198 12.89 -8.97 3.96
CA ASP A 198 11.70 -9.76 4.32
C ASP A 198 10.45 -9.20 3.63
N PHE A 199 10.23 -7.88 3.68
CA PHE A 199 9.13 -7.23 2.95
C PHE A 199 9.20 -7.51 1.44
N CYS A 200 10.39 -7.44 0.83
CA CYS A 200 10.57 -7.75 -0.58
C CYS A 200 10.22 -9.20 -0.89
N THR A 201 10.68 -10.14 -0.06
CA THR A 201 10.43 -11.59 -0.24
C THR A 201 8.97 -11.94 -0.03
N PHE A 202 8.35 -11.38 1.02
CA PHE A 202 6.92 -11.51 1.31
C PHE A 202 6.09 -11.02 0.12
N ALA A 203 6.39 -9.82 -0.39
CA ALA A 203 5.75 -9.27 -1.59
C ALA A 203 5.94 -10.15 -2.83
N LYS A 204 7.17 -10.64 -3.09
CA LYS A 204 7.47 -11.50 -4.23
C LYS A 204 6.68 -12.81 -4.21
N THR A 205 6.50 -13.41 -3.04
CA THR A 205 5.70 -14.63 -2.85
C THR A 205 4.23 -14.40 -3.18
N MET A 206 3.68 -13.27 -2.75
CA MET A 206 2.27 -12.92 -2.94
C MET A 206 1.90 -12.49 -4.37
N LEU A 207 2.88 -11.97 -5.12
CA LEU A 207 2.66 -11.49 -6.48
C LEU A 207 2.46 -12.63 -7.47
N LYS A 208 1.56 -12.41 -8.45
CA LYS A 208 1.43 -13.28 -9.63
C LYS A 208 2.80 -13.50 -10.28
N GLU A 209 3.04 -14.72 -10.77
CA GLU A 209 4.34 -15.14 -11.33
C GLU A 209 4.77 -14.29 -12.53
N ASP A 210 3.81 -13.89 -13.37
CA ASP A 210 4.00 -12.95 -14.47
C ASP A 210 3.10 -11.73 -14.29
N GLY A 211 3.62 -10.57 -14.65
CA GLY A 211 2.85 -9.33 -14.67
C GLY A 211 2.64 -8.62 -13.34
N GLY A 212 2.95 -9.27 -12.21
CA GLY A 212 2.79 -8.71 -10.86
C GLY A 212 3.74 -7.55 -10.59
N GLU A 213 3.27 -6.52 -9.89
CA GLU A 213 4.01 -5.29 -9.62
C GLU A 213 4.22 -5.05 -8.12
N PHE A 214 5.47 -4.83 -7.72
CA PHE A 214 5.83 -4.39 -6.38
C PHE A 214 6.17 -2.89 -6.41
N HIS A 215 5.68 -2.12 -5.44
CA HIS A 215 6.07 -0.71 -5.27
C HIS A 215 6.38 -0.40 -3.81
N VAL A 216 7.44 0.37 -3.60
CA VAL A 216 7.95 0.73 -2.27
C VAL A 216 8.45 2.16 -2.24
N VAL A 217 8.23 2.86 -1.12
CA VAL A 217 8.85 4.15 -0.83
C VAL A 217 9.77 4.03 0.37
N TYR A 218 10.92 4.71 0.34
CA TYR A 218 11.88 4.68 1.44
C TYR A 218 12.65 6.01 1.52
N PRO A 219 13.27 6.36 2.66
CA PRO A 219 14.07 7.57 2.77
C PRO A 219 15.28 7.53 1.85
N PHE A 220 15.53 8.62 1.11
CA PHE A 220 16.58 8.64 0.09
C PHE A 220 17.99 8.37 0.64
N PHE A 221 18.28 8.79 1.87
CA PHE A 221 19.59 8.54 2.48
C PHE A 221 19.90 7.05 2.71
N GLN A 222 18.91 6.16 2.63
CA GLN A 222 19.06 4.70 2.67
C GLN A 222 18.81 4.03 1.32
N ARG A 223 18.87 4.79 0.23
CA ARG A 223 18.63 4.30 -1.13
C ARG A 223 19.42 3.03 -1.47
N GLU A 224 20.71 2.97 -1.15
CA GLU A 224 21.54 1.79 -1.45
C GLU A 224 21.03 0.52 -0.76
N ARG A 225 20.48 0.67 0.45
CA ARG A 225 19.88 -0.42 1.21
C ARG A 225 18.62 -0.93 0.53
N LEU A 226 17.73 -0.01 0.13
CA LEU A 226 16.53 -0.36 -0.64
C LEU A 226 16.88 -1.06 -1.94
N GLU A 227 17.81 -0.49 -2.71
CA GLU A 227 18.21 -1.05 -3.98
C GLU A 227 18.77 -2.47 -3.82
N ARG A 228 19.62 -2.70 -2.81
CA ARG A 228 20.16 -4.03 -2.51
C ARG A 228 19.06 -5.04 -2.20
N ALA A 229 18.20 -4.74 -1.24
CA ALA A 229 17.10 -5.62 -0.84
C ALA A 229 16.19 -5.95 -2.04
N MET A 230 15.91 -4.97 -2.91
CA MET A 230 15.10 -5.19 -4.10
C MET A 230 15.80 -6.06 -5.13
N VAL A 231 17.09 -5.85 -5.43
CA VAL A 231 17.79 -6.65 -6.47
C VAL A 231 18.10 -8.08 -6.01
N ASP A 232 18.21 -8.30 -4.70
CA ASP A 232 18.42 -9.64 -4.13
C ASP A 232 17.16 -10.53 -4.30
N VAL A 233 15.98 -9.91 -4.41
CA VAL A 233 14.68 -10.61 -4.53
C VAL A 233 14.07 -10.52 -5.93
N PHE A 234 14.19 -9.36 -6.58
CA PHE A 234 13.57 -9.07 -7.86
C PHE A 234 14.61 -8.85 -8.95
N CYS A 235 14.35 -9.41 -10.12
CA CYS A 235 15.22 -9.23 -11.27
C CYS A 235 14.98 -7.91 -12.03
N ASN A 236 13.76 -7.34 -11.99
CA ASN A 236 13.34 -6.19 -12.80
C ASN A 236 13.09 -4.95 -11.93
N VAL A 237 14.15 -4.34 -11.42
CA VAL A 237 14.07 -3.23 -10.46
C VAL A 237 14.12 -1.89 -11.17
N ARG A 238 13.25 -0.96 -10.77
CA ARG A 238 13.27 0.45 -11.18
C ARG A 238 13.35 1.31 -9.94
N VAL A 239 14.11 2.39 -10.01
CA VAL A 239 14.27 3.32 -8.90
C VAL A 239 14.20 4.75 -9.39
N ALA A 240 13.50 5.60 -8.63
CA ALA A 240 13.34 7.01 -8.92
C ALA A 240 13.61 7.84 -7.66
N ALA A 241 14.52 8.81 -7.76
CA ALA A 241 14.71 9.79 -6.70
C ALA A 241 13.54 10.78 -6.66
N CYS A 242 13.11 11.15 -5.47
CA CYS A 242 12.03 12.10 -5.25
C CYS A 242 12.54 13.28 -4.42
N TYR A 243 12.36 14.47 -4.98
CA TYR A 243 12.70 15.73 -4.35
C TYR A 243 11.45 16.36 -3.74
N ASP A 244 11.65 17.17 -2.70
CA ASP A 244 10.54 17.93 -2.14
C ASP A 244 9.98 18.91 -3.18
N TYR A 245 10.82 19.56 -3.98
CA TYR A 245 10.49 20.50 -5.06
C TYR A 245 11.57 20.50 -6.14
N PRO A 246 11.28 20.97 -7.37
CA PRO A 246 12.29 21.23 -8.38
C PRO A 246 13.38 22.18 -7.86
N GLY A 247 14.64 21.75 -7.93
CA GLY A 247 15.79 22.54 -7.47
C GLY A 247 16.13 22.41 -5.97
N ALA A 248 15.48 21.50 -5.23
CA ALA A 248 15.93 21.18 -3.88
C ALA A 248 17.33 20.53 -3.90
N ASP A 249 18.17 20.86 -2.91
CA ASP A 249 19.58 20.43 -2.86
C ASP A 249 19.78 18.92 -2.76
N ARG A 250 18.76 18.19 -2.29
CA ARG A 250 18.79 16.73 -2.14
C ARG A 250 17.41 16.12 -2.32
N ALA A 251 17.39 14.88 -2.76
CA ALA A 251 16.19 14.05 -2.70
C ALA A 251 15.85 13.68 -1.26
N SER A 252 14.56 13.64 -0.94
CA SER A 252 14.03 13.29 0.38
C SER A 252 13.63 11.81 0.43
N LEU A 253 13.07 11.30 -0.66
CA LEU A 253 12.59 9.92 -0.79
C LEU A 253 13.19 9.23 -2.02
N VAL A 254 13.19 7.90 -2.00
CA VAL A 254 13.41 7.03 -3.15
C VAL A 254 12.19 6.15 -3.32
N PHE A 255 11.75 5.98 -4.56
CA PHE A 255 10.67 5.09 -4.93
C PHE A 255 11.24 3.93 -5.73
N GLY A 256 11.02 2.72 -5.24
CA GLY A 256 11.37 1.48 -5.93
C GLY A 256 10.13 0.84 -6.53
N SER A 257 10.26 0.27 -7.72
CA SER A 257 9.27 -0.66 -8.24
C SER A 257 9.91 -1.88 -8.88
N ALA A 258 9.22 -3.00 -8.83
CA ALA A 258 9.67 -4.22 -9.49
C ALA A 258 8.51 -4.92 -10.20
N LYS A 259 8.84 -5.71 -11.22
CA LYS A 259 7.86 -6.51 -11.95
C LYS A 259 8.27 -7.98 -11.99
N THR A 260 7.32 -8.89 -11.79
CA THR A 260 7.54 -10.33 -11.97
C THR A 260 7.58 -10.70 -13.46
N GLY A 261 8.21 -11.83 -13.78
CA GLY A 261 8.50 -12.28 -15.15
C GLY A 261 10.00 -12.28 -15.50
N ASP A 262 10.32 -12.58 -16.75
CA ASP A 262 11.67 -13.00 -17.18
C ASP A 262 12.65 -11.85 -17.47
N LYS A 263 12.18 -10.60 -17.47
CA LYS A 263 13.04 -9.45 -17.80
C LYS A 263 13.91 -9.08 -16.60
N CYS A 264 15.22 -9.12 -16.76
CA CYS A 264 16.17 -8.72 -15.72
C CYS A 264 16.78 -7.34 -16.04
N GLY A 265 17.06 -6.56 -14.99
CA GLY A 265 17.76 -5.28 -15.05
C GLY A 265 17.35 -4.34 -13.92
N LYS A 266 18.30 -3.49 -13.52
CA LYS A 266 18.05 -2.31 -12.69
C LYS A 266 18.04 -1.07 -13.57
N ILE A 267 16.98 -0.27 -13.50
CA ILE A 267 16.81 0.94 -14.32
C ILE A 267 16.63 2.15 -13.40
N GLU A 268 17.45 3.18 -13.61
CA GLU A 268 17.20 4.50 -13.03
C GLU A 268 16.12 5.20 -13.83
N LEU A 269 15.06 5.63 -13.16
CA LEU A 269 14.02 6.46 -13.74
C LEU A 269 14.32 7.93 -13.49
N GLU A 270 13.78 8.80 -14.35
CA GLU A 270 13.88 10.25 -14.17
C GLU A 270 13.39 10.66 -12.77
N PRO A 271 14.16 11.51 -12.06
CA PRO A 271 13.75 12.03 -10.77
C PRO A 271 12.51 12.92 -10.92
N PHE A 272 11.75 13.04 -9.85
CA PHE A 272 10.56 13.87 -9.81
C PHE A 272 10.44 14.62 -8.49
N ALA A 273 9.43 15.49 -8.38
CA ALA A 273 9.18 16.25 -7.18
C ALA A 273 7.73 16.11 -6.69
N LEU A 274 7.50 16.25 -5.38
CA LEU A 274 6.16 16.21 -4.78
C LEU A 274 5.41 17.54 -4.89
N HIS A 275 6.13 18.66 -4.88
CA HIS A 275 5.56 19.99 -4.86
C HIS A 275 6.18 20.91 -5.91
N HIS A 276 5.44 21.92 -6.36
CA HIS A 276 5.94 22.89 -7.33
C HIS A 276 7.05 23.81 -6.82
N ARG A 277 7.05 24.11 -5.52
CA ARG A 277 7.90 25.15 -4.90
C ARG A 277 8.29 24.76 -3.48
N PRO A 278 9.29 25.41 -2.83
CA PRO A 278 9.55 25.26 -1.40
C PRO A 278 8.32 25.55 -0.53
N ARG A 279 8.37 25.16 0.75
CA ARG A 279 7.29 25.49 1.69
C ARG A 279 7.32 26.98 2.03
N GLU A 280 6.20 27.67 1.87
CA GLU A 280 6.06 29.08 2.24
C GLU A 280 5.84 29.25 3.75
N SER A 281 6.02 30.47 4.26
CA SER A 281 5.95 30.79 5.70
C SER A 281 4.56 30.60 6.32
N ASP A 282 3.51 30.62 5.49
CA ASP A 282 2.13 30.31 5.90
C ASP A 282 1.87 28.79 6.05
N GLY A 283 2.89 27.97 5.74
CA GLY A 283 2.84 26.52 5.80
C GLY A 283 2.20 25.86 4.59
N ASN A 284 1.71 26.65 3.62
CA ASN A 284 0.97 26.18 2.46
C ASN A 284 1.93 25.78 1.33
N ARG A 285 1.60 24.70 0.63
CA ARG A 285 2.46 24.16 -0.43
C ARG A 285 1.64 23.33 -1.41
N ALA A 286 1.58 23.75 -2.66
CA ALA A 286 0.86 23.01 -3.70
C ALA A 286 1.64 21.75 -4.10
N TYR A 287 0.96 20.59 -4.17
CA TYR A 287 1.54 19.43 -4.82
C TYR A 287 1.66 19.67 -6.33
N VAL A 288 2.49 18.89 -7.01
CA VAL A 288 2.52 18.89 -8.48
C VAL A 288 1.18 18.44 -9.05
N ASP A 289 0.81 18.96 -10.22
CA ASP A 289 -0.54 18.83 -10.77
C ASP A 289 -0.97 17.36 -10.95
N ASP A 290 -0.04 16.49 -11.34
CA ASP A 290 -0.30 15.06 -11.53
C ASP A 290 -0.65 14.36 -10.21
N PHE A 291 -0.04 14.80 -9.10
CA PHE A 291 -0.35 14.27 -7.79
C PHE A 291 -1.69 14.82 -7.28
N GLU A 292 -1.97 16.11 -7.49
CA GLU A 292 -3.29 16.70 -7.20
C GLU A 292 -4.42 16.00 -7.96
N ARG A 293 -4.22 15.68 -9.24
CA ARG A 293 -5.21 14.93 -10.04
C ARG A 293 -5.44 13.51 -9.49
N PHE A 294 -4.39 12.84 -9.03
CA PHE A 294 -4.53 11.55 -8.35
C PHE A 294 -5.33 11.69 -7.05
N LEU A 295 -5.02 12.68 -6.21
CA LEU A 295 -5.76 12.91 -4.96
C LEU A 295 -7.24 13.25 -5.23
N ALA A 296 -7.52 14.05 -6.26
CA ALA A 296 -8.88 14.35 -6.68
C ALA A 296 -9.63 13.08 -7.12
N LYS A 297 -8.98 12.19 -7.87
CA LYS A 297 -9.56 10.90 -8.27
C LYS A 297 -9.92 10.03 -7.06
N VAL A 298 -9.06 9.97 -6.04
CA VAL A 298 -9.38 9.26 -4.78
C VAL A 298 -10.59 9.92 -4.08
N ALA A 299 -10.65 11.25 -4.09
CA ALA A 299 -11.73 12.02 -3.46
C ALA A 299 -13.10 11.89 -4.18
N GLU A 300 -13.11 11.59 -5.47
CA GLU A 300 -14.34 11.36 -6.26
C GLU A 300 -15.10 10.10 -5.80
N SER A 301 -14.40 9.13 -5.19
CA SER A 301 -15.05 7.98 -4.59
C SER A 301 -15.93 8.36 -3.38
N ASP A 302 -15.64 9.47 -2.69
CA ASP A 302 -16.36 9.89 -1.48
C ASP A 302 -17.62 10.75 -1.75
N VAL A 303 -17.88 11.14 -3.01
CA VAL A 303 -19.01 12.01 -3.41
C VAL A 303 -20.23 11.23 -3.89
#